data_AF-A0A2X1LBX5-F1
#
_entry.id   AF-A0A2X1LBX5-F1
#
_cell.length_a   1.000
_cell.length_b   1.000
_cell.length_c   1.000
_cell.angle_alpha   90.00
_cell.angle_beta   90.00
_cell.angle_gamma   90.00
#
_symmetry.space_group_name_H-M   'P 1'
#
loop_
_entity.id
_entity.type
_entity.pdbx_description
1 polymer ?
#
loop_
_entity_poly.entity_id
_entity_poly.type
_entity_poly.pdbx_seq_one_letter_code
_entity_poly.pdbx_strand_id
1 'polypeptide(L)'
;MELLERMRASLPDMKSPEYSAGVARMRIAELALCTALEDDPEDFTQAANRRFDIIESMALETEFTPLVARIQLMQKDLRHGLKMSIERGSSRLILPPQHCKNAKEGADVTTTLYVPFLNREFIPSIRSEWMANHY
;
A
#
# COMPACT_ATOMS: atom_id res chain seq x y z
N MET A 1 1.62 -3.33 9.14
CA MET A 1 1.11 -4.26 8.10
C MET A 1 -0.03 -5.15 8.59
N GLU A 2 -0.10 -5.49 9.88
CA GLU A 2 -1.11 -6.43 10.38
C GLU A 2 -2.58 -5.97 10.17
N LEU A 3 -2.86 -4.66 10.27
CA LEU A 3 -4.21 -4.11 10.08
C LEU A 3 -4.77 -4.36 8.67
N LEU A 4 -4.01 -4.01 7.62
CA LEU A 4 -4.44 -4.21 6.22
C LEU A 4 -4.52 -5.69 5.86
N GLU A 5 -3.63 -6.52 6.40
CA GLU A 5 -3.67 -7.97 6.21
C GLU A 5 -4.95 -8.58 6.82
N ARG A 6 -5.32 -8.14 8.03
CA ARG A 6 -6.57 -8.54 8.69
C ARG A 6 -7.79 -8.07 7.88
N MET A 7 -7.82 -6.82 7.44
CA MET A 7 -8.91 -6.28 6.61
C MET A 7 -9.07 -7.07 5.31
N ARG A 8 -7.96 -7.40 4.64
CA ARG A 8 -7.94 -8.22 3.43
C ARG A 8 -8.46 -9.64 3.69
N ALA A 9 -8.06 -10.25 4.80
CA ALA A 9 -8.52 -11.59 5.19
C ALA A 9 -10.01 -11.61 5.56
N SER A 10 -10.55 -10.49 6.04
CA SER A 10 -11.97 -10.33 6.36
C SER A 10 -12.84 -9.85 5.18
N LEU A 11 -12.28 -9.73 3.97
CA LEU A 11 -13.08 -9.34 2.82
C LEU A 11 -14.17 -10.40 2.53
N PRO A 12 -15.40 -9.98 2.16
CA PRO A 12 -16.43 -10.88 1.68
C PRO A 12 -15.99 -11.69 0.46
N ASP A 13 -16.78 -12.70 0.10
CA ASP A 13 -16.55 -13.43 -1.16
C ASP A 13 -16.57 -12.48 -2.36
N MET A 14 -15.68 -12.67 -3.34
CA MET A 14 -15.55 -11.79 -4.49
C MET A 14 -16.84 -11.63 -5.32
N LYS A 15 -17.76 -12.60 -5.24
CA LYS A 15 -19.05 -12.56 -5.94
C LYS A 15 -20.14 -11.88 -5.12
N SER A 16 -19.88 -11.57 -3.86
CA SER A 16 -20.84 -10.88 -3.00
C SER A 16 -20.93 -9.39 -3.39
N PRO A 17 -22.13 -8.78 -3.35
CA PRO A 17 -22.29 -7.36 -3.63
C PRO A 17 -21.52 -6.47 -2.64
N GLU A 18 -21.32 -6.95 -1.40
CA GLU A 18 -20.58 -6.27 -0.34
C GLU A 18 -19.06 -6.25 -0.58
N TYR A 19 -18.53 -7.11 -1.46
CA TYR A 19 -17.10 -7.15 -1.76
C TYR A 19 -16.57 -5.80 -2.23
N SER A 20 -17.31 -5.13 -3.12
CA SER A 20 -16.94 -3.83 -3.67
C SER A 20 -16.79 -2.76 -2.57
N ALA A 21 -17.74 -2.71 -1.63
CA ALA A 21 -17.71 -1.81 -0.49
C ALA A 21 -16.57 -2.16 0.47
N GLY A 22 -16.33 -3.44 0.74
CA GLY A 22 -15.20 -3.90 1.56
C GLY A 22 -13.85 -3.50 0.97
N VAL A 23 -13.68 -3.63 -0.35
CA VAL A 23 -12.47 -3.19 -1.04
C VAL A 23 -12.30 -1.67 -0.98
N ALA A 24 -13.38 -0.90 -1.18
CA ALA A 24 -13.33 0.56 -1.06
C ALA A 24 -12.88 0.98 0.34
N ARG A 25 -13.46 0.37 1.38
CA ARG A 25 -13.07 0.61 2.77
C ARG A 25 -11.62 0.27 3.04
N MET A 26 -11.14 -0.87 2.55
CA MET A 26 -9.72 -1.23 2.66
C MET A 26 -8.80 -0.22 1.96
N ARG A 27 -9.20 0.31 0.79
CA ARG A 27 -8.43 1.36 0.10
C ARG A 27 -8.37 2.66 0.90
N ILE A 28 -9.47 3.08 1.54
CA ILE A 28 -9.45 4.25 2.43
C ILE A 28 -8.48 4.01 3.60
N ALA A 29 -8.49 2.82 4.19
CA ALA A 29 -7.54 2.47 5.26
C ALA A 29 -6.07 2.49 4.79
N GLU A 30 -5.78 2.05 3.56
CA GLU A 30 -4.44 2.19 2.99
C GLU A 30 -4.01 3.65 2.90
N LEU A 31 -4.89 4.54 2.43
CA LEU A 31 -4.62 5.97 2.34
C LEU A 31 -4.40 6.60 3.72
N ALA A 32 -5.23 6.24 4.71
CA ALA A 32 -5.10 6.68 6.09
C ALA A 32 -3.77 6.28 6.75
N LEU A 33 -3.19 5.14 6.35
CA LEU A 33 -1.87 4.70 6.80
C LEU A 33 -0.72 5.38 6.06
N CYS A 34 -0.98 6.02 4.92
CA CYS A 34 0.00 6.79 4.16
C CYS A 34 0.02 8.28 4.56
N THR A 35 -0.83 8.69 5.50
CA THR A 35 -0.97 10.08 5.94
C THR A 35 -0.69 10.21 7.43
N ALA A 36 -0.38 11.44 7.85
CA ALA A 36 -0.24 11.84 9.24
C ALA A 36 -0.83 13.26 9.41
N LEU A 37 -1.36 13.54 10.59
CA LEU A 37 -1.84 14.84 11.03
C LEU A 37 -0.96 15.34 12.18
N GLU A 38 -0.83 16.66 12.31
CA GLU A 38 -0.01 17.28 13.37
C GLU A 38 -0.53 16.96 14.78
N ASP A 39 -1.84 16.77 14.92
CA ASP A 39 -2.54 16.50 16.17
C ASP A 39 -3.02 15.05 16.28
N ASP A 40 -2.35 14.13 15.59
CA ASP A 40 -2.65 12.71 15.70
C ASP A 40 -2.48 12.20 17.15
N PRO A 41 -3.42 11.37 17.65
CA PRO A 41 -3.24 10.66 18.91
C PRO A 41 -1.92 9.87 18.96
N GLU A 42 -1.32 9.74 20.14
CA GLU A 42 -0.13 8.90 20.32
C GLU A 42 -0.41 7.42 20.02
N ASP A 43 -1.64 6.96 20.28
CA ASP A 43 -2.04 5.60 19.93
C ASP A 43 -2.19 5.45 18.41
N PHE A 44 -1.36 4.58 17.83
CA PHE A 44 -1.31 4.32 16.40
C PHE A 44 -2.67 3.93 15.80
N THR A 45 -3.45 3.11 16.52
CA THR A 45 -4.73 2.60 16.00
C THR A 45 -5.79 3.70 16.01
N GLN A 46 -5.85 4.48 17.10
CA GLN A 46 -6.74 5.63 17.19
C GLN A 46 -6.40 6.69 16.15
N ALA A 47 -5.11 6.96 15.92
CA ALA A 47 -4.68 7.88 14.88
C ALA A 47 -5.06 7.39 13.48
N ALA A 48 -4.87 6.10 13.18
CA ALA A 48 -5.28 5.51 11.92
C ALA A 48 -6.80 5.56 11.71
N ASN A 49 -7.60 5.26 12.75
CA ASN A 49 -9.05 5.34 12.69
C ASN A 49 -9.55 6.78 12.50
N ARG A 50 -8.93 7.75 13.19
CA ARG A 50 -9.24 9.17 13.00
C ARG A 50 -9.03 9.59 11.54
N ARG A 51 -7.88 9.26 10.97
CA ARG A 51 -7.57 9.59 9.56
C ARG A 51 -8.50 8.84 8.60
N PHE A 52 -8.88 7.61 8.93
CA PHE A 52 -9.87 6.85 8.17
C PHE A 52 -11.21 7.58 8.11
N ASP A 53 -11.75 7.99 9.27
CA ASP A 53 -13.05 8.67 9.36
C ASP A 53 -13.05 10.00 8.59
N ILE A 54 -11.95 10.75 8.69
CA ILE A 54 -11.76 11.99 7.95
C ILE A 54 -11.82 11.72 6.45
N ILE A 55 -11.04 10.76 5.94
CA ILE A 55 -10.97 10.45 4.52
C ILE A 55 -12.30 9.88 4.00
N GLU A 56 -13.00 9.07 4.79
CA GLU A 56 -14.31 8.51 4.42
C GLU A 56 -15.37 9.61 4.26
N SER A 57 -15.26 10.69 5.03
CA SER A 57 -16.18 11.83 4.96
C SER A 57 -15.86 12.88 3.88
N MET A 58 -14.73 12.74 3.18
CA MET A 58 -14.28 13.73 2.18
C MET A 58 -15.19 13.81 0.95
N ALA A 59 -15.38 15.02 0.44
CA ALA A 59 -15.98 15.23 -0.87
C ALA A 59 -15.08 14.67 -1.99
N LEU A 60 -15.64 13.80 -2.83
CA LEU A 60 -14.89 13.02 -3.83
C LEU A 60 -14.02 13.86 -4.78
N GLU A 61 -14.61 14.90 -5.36
CA GLU A 61 -13.96 15.70 -6.40
C GLU A 61 -13.03 16.78 -5.83
N THR A 62 -13.43 17.42 -4.74
CA THR A 62 -12.74 18.61 -4.21
C THR A 62 -11.70 18.30 -3.15
N GLU A 63 -11.82 17.17 -2.44
CA GLU A 63 -10.95 16.83 -1.31
C GLU A 63 -10.24 15.49 -1.51
N PHE A 64 -11.01 14.43 -1.80
CA PHE A 64 -10.47 13.07 -1.89
C PHE A 64 -9.52 12.91 -3.09
N THR A 65 -9.93 13.33 -4.29
CA THR A 65 -9.12 13.20 -5.50
C THR A 65 -7.77 13.94 -5.38
N PRO A 66 -7.73 15.21 -4.92
CA PRO A 66 -6.47 15.90 -4.66
C PRO A 66 -5.58 15.20 -3.61
N LEU A 67 -6.16 14.66 -2.54
CA LEU A 67 -5.41 13.91 -1.52
C LEU A 67 -4.73 12.68 -2.14
N VAL A 68 -5.47 11.87 -2.89
CA VAL A 68 -4.94 10.67 -3.54
C VAL A 68 -3.81 11.03 -4.50
N ALA A 69 -3.97 12.09 -5.30
CA ALA A 69 -2.93 12.55 -6.22
C ALA A 69 -1.64 12.95 -5.47
N ARG A 70 -1.76 13.64 -4.33
CA ARG A 70 -0.61 14.00 -3.48
C ARG A 70 0.09 12.77 -2.90
N ILE A 71 -0.66 11.81 -2.38
CA ILE A 71 -0.11 10.55 -1.86
C ILE A 71 0.66 9.82 -2.96
N GLN A 72 0.10 9.72 -4.17
CA GLN A 72 0.77 9.06 -5.30
C GLN A 72 2.04 9.78 -5.73
N LEU A 73 2.06 11.11 -5.71
CA LEU A 73 3.24 11.91 -6.00
C LEU A 73 4.32 11.70 -4.93
N MET A 74 3.96 11.77 -3.64
CA MET A 74 4.88 11.47 -2.54
C MET A 74 5.41 10.04 -2.60
N GLN A 75 4.59 9.05 -2.90
CA GLN A 75 5.04 7.67 -3.09
C GLN A 75 5.99 7.53 -4.29
N LYS A 76 5.85 8.38 -5.32
CA LYS A 76 6.79 8.43 -6.43
C LYS A 76 8.13 9.04 -6.02
N ASP A 77 8.10 10.10 -5.23
CA ASP A 77 9.32 10.80 -4.81
C ASP A 77 10.07 10.03 -3.72
N LEU A 78 9.32 9.40 -2.81
CA LEU A 78 9.81 8.48 -1.78
C LEU A 78 10.13 7.09 -2.34
N ARG A 79 10.18 6.86 -3.67
CA ARG A 79 10.71 5.60 -4.20
C ARG A 79 12.23 5.55 -4.00
N HIS A 80 12.64 5.08 -2.84
CA HIS A 80 14.03 4.72 -2.53
C HIS A 80 14.11 3.22 -2.22
N GLY A 81 15.20 2.58 -2.63
CA GLY A 81 15.38 1.13 -2.45
C GLY A 81 14.65 0.27 -3.50
N LEU A 82 14.08 -0.84 -3.06
CA LEU A 82 13.43 -1.80 -3.96
C LEU A 82 12.15 -1.24 -4.56
N LYS A 83 11.98 -1.37 -5.88
CA LYS A 83 10.77 -0.93 -6.57
C LYS A 83 9.60 -1.79 -6.08
N MET A 84 8.64 -1.18 -5.39
CA MET A 84 7.51 -1.87 -4.77
C MET A 84 6.18 -1.26 -5.20
N SER A 85 5.13 -2.08 -5.21
CA SER A 85 3.73 -1.66 -5.28
C SER A 85 3.00 -2.20 -4.05
N ILE A 86 2.18 -1.35 -3.41
CA ILE A 86 1.25 -1.77 -2.35
C ILE A 86 -0.14 -1.66 -2.95
N GLU A 87 -0.74 -2.81 -3.23
CA GLU A 87 -2.07 -2.88 -3.82
C GLU A 87 -2.94 -3.86 -3.05
N ARG A 88 -4.12 -3.39 -2.60
CA ARG A 88 -5.14 -4.22 -1.96
C ARG A 88 -4.57 -4.99 -0.76
N GLY A 89 -3.92 -4.27 0.15
CA GLY A 89 -3.28 -4.79 1.35
C GLY A 89 -2.09 -5.70 1.08
N SER A 90 -1.54 -5.70 -0.13
CA SER A 90 -0.44 -6.59 -0.52
C SER A 90 0.75 -5.81 -1.04
N SER A 91 1.89 -5.95 -0.38
CA SER A 91 3.17 -5.46 -0.86
C SER A 91 3.77 -6.42 -1.89
N ARG A 92 4.18 -5.90 -3.04
CA ARG A 92 4.83 -6.66 -4.12
C ARG A 92 6.07 -5.94 -4.61
N LEU A 93 7.17 -6.66 -4.83
CA LEU A 93 8.30 -6.14 -5.60
C LEU A 93 7.93 -6.10 -7.07
N ILE A 94 8.28 -5.01 -7.73
CA ILE A 94 8.22 -4.82 -9.17
C ILE A 94 9.56 -5.25 -9.73
N LEU A 95 9.60 -6.39 -10.42
CA LEU A 95 10.83 -6.87 -11.05
C LEU A 95 11.20 -5.99 -12.25
N PRO A 96 12.50 -5.91 -12.60
CA PRO A 96 12.92 -5.31 -13.85
C PRO A 96 12.18 -5.93 -15.04
N PRO A 97 11.89 -5.16 -16.12
CA PRO A 97 11.19 -5.66 -17.30
C PRO A 97 11.86 -6.94 -17.82
N GLN A 98 11.06 -7.99 -17.99
CA GLN A 98 11.53 -9.26 -18.55
C GLN A 98 11.25 -9.28 -20.05
N HIS A 99 12.29 -9.42 -20.87
CA HIS A 99 12.15 -9.52 -22.32
C HIS A 99 11.65 -10.93 -22.70
N CYS A 100 10.60 -10.98 -23.52
CA CYS A 100 10.09 -12.23 -24.04
C CYS A 100 11.05 -12.82 -25.09
N LYS A 101 11.59 -14.01 -24.82
CA LYS A 101 12.50 -14.71 -25.74
C LYS A 101 11.87 -15.06 -27.10
N ASN A 102 10.54 -15.13 -27.17
CA ASN A 102 9.78 -15.49 -28.38
C ASN A 102 8.96 -14.32 -28.93
N ALA A 103 9.38 -13.07 -28.70
CA ALA A 103 8.70 -11.94 -29.29
C ALA A 103 8.78 -12.02 -30.84
N LYS A 104 7.65 -11.80 -31.51
CA LYS A 104 7.63 -11.71 -32.98
C LYS A 104 8.56 -10.57 -33.41
N GLU A 105 9.33 -10.78 -34.48
CA GLU A 105 10.33 -9.83 -34.97
C GLU A 105 9.77 -8.39 -35.03
N GLY A 106 10.49 -7.46 -34.40
CA GLY A 106 10.15 -6.03 -34.35
C GLY A 106 9.37 -5.57 -33.12
N ALA A 107 8.91 -6.46 -32.25
CA ALA A 107 8.24 -6.09 -31.00
C ALA A 107 9.14 -6.34 -29.78
N ASP A 108 9.64 -5.27 -29.14
CA ASP A 108 10.28 -5.39 -27.82
C ASP A 108 9.20 -5.57 -26.75
N VAL A 109 8.66 -6.79 -26.67
CA VAL A 109 7.63 -7.13 -25.70
C VAL A 109 8.30 -7.40 -24.36
N THR A 110 8.16 -6.44 -23.45
CA THR A 110 8.56 -6.60 -22.05
C THR A 110 7.35 -6.84 -21.17
N THR A 111 7.47 -7.77 -20.22
CA THR A 111 6.47 -7.98 -19.17
C THR A 111 7.05 -7.54 -17.83
N THR A 112 6.29 -6.73 -17.10
CA THR A 112 6.61 -6.40 -15.71
C THR A 112 6.02 -7.48 -14.81
N LEU A 113 6.87 -8.17 -14.05
CA LEU A 113 6.47 -9.20 -13.11
C LEU A 113 6.40 -8.63 -11.69
N TYR A 114 5.47 -9.16 -10.90
CA TYR A 114 5.29 -8.80 -9.51
C TYR A 114 5.50 -10.03 -8.63
N VAL A 115 6.35 -9.92 -7.61
CA VAL A 115 6.54 -10.99 -6.61
C VAL A 115 6.07 -10.51 -5.24
N PRO A 116 5.36 -11.34 -4.46
CA PRO A 116 4.98 -11.00 -3.10
C PRO A 116 6.20 -10.59 -2.27
N PHE A 117 6.05 -9.55 -1.45
CA PHE A 117 7.08 -9.10 -0.54
C PHE A 117 6.52 -8.93 0.85
N LEU A 118 7.01 -9.74 1.77
CA LEU A 118 6.75 -9.59 3.19
C LEU A 118 8.08 -9.35 3.87
N ASN A 119 8.22 -8.21 4.54
CA ASN A 119 9.48 -7.82 5.18
C ASN A 119 10.04 -8.94 6.07
N ARG A 120 9.15 -9.68 6.77
CA ARG A 120 9.48 -10.84 7.62
C ARG A 120 10.07 -12.05 6.88
N GLU A 121 9.81 -12.17 5.58
CA GLU A 121 10.29 -13.29 4.74
C GLU A 121 11.67 -13.00 4.12
N PHE A 122 12.07 -11.72 4.05
CA PHE A 122 13.29 -11.29 3.36
C PHE A 122 14.31 -10.63 4.30
N ILE A 123 13.86 -10.02 5.40
CA ILE A 123 14.72 -9.45 6.43
C ILE A 123 14.72 -10.42 7.61
N PRO A 124 15.83 -11.13 7.88
CA PRO A 124 15.91 -12.02 9.03
C PRO A 124 15.70 -11.19 10.30
N SER A 125 14.60 -11.44 11.00
CA SER A 125 14.16 -10.85 12.28
C SER A 125 15.09 -9.76 12.84
N ILE A 126 15.03 -8.54 12.29
CA ILE A 126 15.63 -7.39 12.95
C ILE A 126 14.78 -7.16 14.19
N ARG A 127 15.30 -7.56 15.35
CA ARG A 127 14.73 -7.18 16.64
C ARG A 127 14.89 -5.67 16.76
N SER A 128 13.89 -4.99 17.32
CA SER A 128 13.92 -3.54 17.59
C SER A 128 15.19 -3.10 18.33
N GLU A 129 15.78 -4.02 19.10
CA GLU A 129 17.08 -3.94 19.76
C GLU A 129 18.26 -3.60 18.82
N TRP A 130 18.21 -3.99 17.55
CA TRP A 130 19.28 -3.76 16.56
C TRP A 130 19.24 -2.35 15.94
N MET A 131 18.11 -1.64 16.06
CA MET A 131 17.99 -0.24 15.59
C MET A 131 18.24 0.79 16.70
N ALA A 132 18.40 0.34 17.94
CA ALA A 132 18.90 1.16 19.03
C ALA A 132 20.44 1.30 18.91
N ASN A 133 20.88 2.05 17.89
CA ASN A 133 22.22 2.61 17.91
C ASN A 133 22.28 3.66 19.02
N HIS A 134 22.80 3.26 20.19
CA HIS A 134 23.32 4.19 21.17
C HIS A 134 24.60 4.83 20.60
N TYR A 135 24.46 6.05 20.09
CA TYR A 135 25.54 7.04 20.03
C TYR A 135 25.00 8.38 20.53
#